data_AF-A0A1Q3VZN2-F1
#
_entry.id   AF-A0A1Q3VZN2-F1
#
_cell.length_a   1.000
_cell.length_b   1.000
_cell.length_c   1.000
_cell.angle_alpha   90.00
_cell.angle_beta   90.00
_cell.angle_gamma   90.00
#
_symmetry.space_group_name_H-M   'P 1'
#
loop_
_entity.id
_entity.type
_entity.pdbx_description
1 polymer ?
#
loop_
_entity_poly.entity_id
_entity_poly.type
_entity_poly.pdbx_seq_one_letter_code
_entity_poly.pdbx_strand_id
1 'polypeptide(L)'
;MRCLASLLLATIGSIWCSVVQAEPGSLQSLPGEWHQVASSAGRCVHCKIVVASDGRDFTVTASNGWSAVIRPSFQGKDYAAGKGHWEPNVGGSYGGRAFHLNLGFLDDKLLMLMMVPGPNGQLHSVKAVFKKESAPGETF
;
A
#
# COMPACT_ATOMS: atom_id res chain seq x y z
N MET A 1 0.98 -73.26 22.14
CA MET A 1 0.58 -72.39 23.28
C MET A 1 1.04 -70.96 22.97
N ARG A 2 0.14 -69.99 23.11
CA ARG A 2 0.30 -68.57 22.73
C ARG A 2 0.83 -67.76 23.92
N CYS A 3 1.72 -66.82 23.69
CA CYS A 3 1.92 -65.56 24.45
C CYS A 3 2.52 -64.54 23.47
N LEU A 4 1.70 -63.72 22.78
CA LEU A 4 1.40 -62.31 23.14
C LEU A 4 2.70 -61.50 23.32
N ALA A 5 3.20 -60.84 22.27
CA ALA A 5 2.82 -59.50 21.78
C ALA A 5 3.19 -58.37 22.76
N SER A 6 4.23 -57.60 22.42
CA SER A 6 4.31 -56.15 22.64
C SER A 6 5.48 -55.58 21.82
N LEU A 7 5.16 -55.04 20.64
CA LEU A 7 6.06 -54.16 19.88
C LEU A 7 6.22 -52.85 20.66
N LEU A 8 7.44 -52.51 21.05
CA LEU A 8 7.79 -51.15 21.49
C LEU A 8 8.06 -50.31 20.23
N LEU A 9 7.01 -49.62 19.76
CA LEU A 9 7.10 -48.58 18.73
C LEU A 9 7.78 -47.34 19.35
N ALA A 10 9.01 -47.05 18.92
CA ALA A 10 9.66 -45.78 19.18
C ALA A 10 8.88 -44.66 18.45
N THR A 11 8.19 -43.83 19.21
CA THR A 11 7.46 -42.66 18.69
C THR A 11 8.46 -41.62 18.22
N ILE A 12 8.63 -41.49 16.90
CA ILE A 12 9.31 -40.36 16.27
C ILE A 12 8.42 -39.14 16.50
N GLY A 13 8.77 -38.32 17.50
CA GLY A 13 8.15 -37.02 17.73
C GLY A 13 8.46 -36.11 16.54
N SER A 14 7.52 -36.02 15.60
CA SER A 14 7.56 -35.07 14.50
C SER A 14 7.44 -33.66 15.06
N ILE A 15 8.59 -33.01 15.28
CA ILE A 15 8.68 -31.58 15.55
C ILE A 15 8.21 -30.88 14.27
N TRP A 16 6.92 -30.54 14.21
CA TRP A 16 6.41 -29.59 13.24
C TRP A 16 7.01 -28.24 13.59
N CYS A 17 8.15 -27.91 12.99
CA CYS A 17 8.56 -26.53 12.83
C CYS A 17 7.46 -25.86 12.00
N SER A 18 6.54 -25.16 12.65
CA SER A 18 5.77 -24.12 11.98
C SER A 18 6.80 -23.13 11.45
N VAL A 19 7.06 -23.21 10.14
CA VAL A 19 7.73 -22.14 9.42
C VAL A 19 6.85 -20.92 9.61
N VAL A 20 7.23 -20.03 10.54
CA VAL A 20 6.71 -18.67 10.57
C VAL A 20 7.20 -18.04 9.28
N GLN A 21 6.34 -18.00 8.26
CA GLN A 21 6.56 -17.11 7.13
C GLN A 21 6.52 -15.70 7.72
N ALA A 22 7.63 -14.98 7.66
CA ALA A 22 7.61 -13.54 7.87
C ALA A 22 6.58 -12.97 6.90
N GLU A 23 5.55 -12.29 7.42
CA GLU A 23 4.62 -11.59 6.55
C GLU A 23 5.44 -10.66 5.67
N PRO A 24 5.30 -10.74 4.33
CA PRO A 24 6.00 -9.82 3.45
C PRO A 24 5.68 -8.41 3.94
N GLY A 25 6.71 -7.62 4.27
CA GLY A 25 6.53 -6.28 4.82
C GLY A 25 5.52 -5.52 3.95
N SER A 26 4.55 -4.83 4.57
CA SER A 26 3.34 -4.37 3.88
C SER A 26 3.62 -3.62 2.56
N LEU A 27 4.76 -2.93 2.45
CA LEU A 27 5.20 -2.23 1.25
C LEU A 27 5.48 -3.14 0.04
N GLN A 28 5.75 -4.43 0.23
CA GLN A 28 5.81 -5.40 -0.87
C GLN A 28 4.45 -5.59 -1.53
N SER A 29 3.36 -5.34 -0.79
CA SER A 29 1.99 -5.38 -1.33
C SER A 29 1.55 -4.06 -1.98
N LEU A 30 2.37 -3.00 -1.89
CA LEU A 30 2.07 -1.68 -2.42
C LEU A 30 1.87 -1.65 -3.94
N PRO A 31 2.65 -2.37 -4.77
CA PRO A 31 2.41 -2.40 -6.21
C PRO A 31 1.00 -2.90 -6.56
N GLY A 32 0.42 -2.29 -7.61
CA GLY A 32 -0.91 -2.61 -8.12
C GLY A 32 -1.81 -1.40 -8.32
N GLU A 33 -3.06 -1.68 -8.69
CA GLU A 33 -4.12 -0.69 -8.84
C GLU A 33 -4.90 -0.54 -7.52
N TRP A 34 -5.17 0.70 -7.15
CA TRP A 34 -5.83 1.08 -5.91
C TRP A 34 -6.96 2.09 -6.21
N HIS A 35 -8.17 1.77 -5.78
CA HIS A 35 -9.38 2.56 -6.03
C HIS A 35 -9.70 3.43 -4.82
N GLN A 36 -10.04 4.70 -5.07
CA GLN A 36 -10.33 5.66 -4.02
C GLN A 36 -11.67 5.33 -3.35
N VAL A 37 -11.64 5.16 -2.04
CA VAL A 37 -12.82 4.97 -1.19
C VAL A 37 -13.31 6.30 -0.62
N ALA A 38 -12.38 7.16 -0.19
CA ALA A 38 -12.69 8.47 0.39
C ALA A 38 -11.56 9.47 0.13
N SER A 39 -11.91 10.76 0.05
CA SER A 39 -10.93 11.85 -0.07
C SER A 39 -11.45 13.16 0.53
N SER A 40 -10.56 13.94 1.15
CA SER A 40 -10.85 15.29 1.63
C SER A 40 -10.93 16.33 0.51
N ALA A 41 -10.50 16.00 -0.72
CA ALA A 41 -10.55 16.88 -1.88
C ALA A 41 -11.84 16.74 -2.71
N GLY A 42 -12.83 16.00 -2.19
CA GLY A 42 -14.12 15.77 -2.86
C GLY A 42 -14.31 14.31 -3.29
N ARG A 43 -15.53 14.01 -3.76
CA ARG A 43 -15.92 12.65 -4.17
C ARG A 43 -15.49 12.39 -5.61
N CYS A 44 -14.82 11.26 -5.85
CA CYS A 44 -14.46 10.81 -7.18
C CYS A 44 -14.67 9.29 -7.26
N VAL A 45 -15.70 8.88 -8.00
CA VAL A 45 -16.15 7.47 -8.06
C VAL A 45 -15.18 6.60 -8.86
N HIS A 46 -14.44 7.19 -9.79
CA HIS A 46 -13.51 6.47 -10.69
C HIS A 46 -12.05 6.86 -10.45
N CYS A 47 -11.74 7.55 -9.35
CA CYS A 47 -10.35 7.90 -9.05
C CYS A 47 -9.60 6.68 -8.58
N LYS A 48 -8.45 6.46 -9.20
CA LYS A 48 -7.53 5.39 -8.86
C LYS A 48 -6.10 5.86 -8.93
N ILE A 49 -5.23 5.13 -8.25
CA ILE A 49 -3.79 5.23 -8.42
C ILE A 49 -3.24 3.87 -8.83
N VAL A 50 -2.23 3.88 -9.68
CA VAL A 50 -1.42 2.71 -10.01
C VAL A 50 -0.06 2.93 -9.39
N VAL A 51 0.40 1.95 -8.60
CA VAL A 51 1.74 1.94 -8.03
C VAL A 51 2.57 0.89 -8.74
N ALA A 52 3.65 1.32 -9.38
CA ALA A 52 4.63 0.46 -10.05
C ALA A 52 5.95 0.47 -9.27
N SER A 53 6.57 -0.70 -9.13
CA SER A 53 7.91 -0.81 -8.56
C SER A 53 8.94 -0.38 -9.61
N ASP A 54 9.90 0.45 -9.21
CA ASP A 54 11.05 0.86 -10.01
C ASP A 54 12.33 0.71 -9.18
N GLY A 55 12.91 -0.48 -9.21
CA GLY A 55 14.04 -0.84 -8.37
C GLY A 55 13.71 -0.76 -6.88
N ARG A 56 14.28 0.23 -6.17
CA ARG A 56 14.04 0.48 -4.74
C ARG A 56 12.98 1.55 -4.47
N ASP A 57 12.54 2.22 -5.53
CA ASP A 57 11.55 3.29 -5.47
C ASP A 57 10.22 2.78 -6.03
N PHE A 58 9.15 3.54 -5.83
CA PHE A 58 7.86 3.31 -6.47
C PHE A 58 7.42 4.53 -7.24
N THR A 59 6.89 4.31 -8.44
CA THR A 59 6.18 5.33 -9.21
C THR A 59 4.68 5.20 -8.97
N VAL A 60 4.05 6.31 -8.58
CA VAL A 60 2.62 6.40 -8.35
C VAL A 60 2.02 7.28 -9.43
N THR A 61 1.04 6.76 -10.17
CA THR A 61 0.32 7.50 -11.22
C THR A 61 -1.16 7.51 -10.91
N ALA A 62 -1.76 8.69 -10.82
CA ALA A 62 -3.17 8.85 -10.52
C ALA A 62 -3.99 9.16 -11.78
N SER A 63 -5.21 8.62 -11.83
CA SER A 63 -6.11 8.80 -12.97
C SER A 63 -6.61 10.24 -13.14
N ASN A 64 -6.35 11.13 -12.19
CA ASN A 64 -6.73 12.54 -12.21
C ASN A 64 -5.54 13.48 -12.49
N GLY A 65 -4.47 12.98 -13.10
CA GLY A 65 -3.41 13.81 -13.67
C GLY A 65 -2.36 14.28 -12.67
N TRP A 66 -2.04 13.47 -11.65
CA TRP A 66 -0.82 13.66 -10.86
C TRP A 66 0.02 12.39 -10.82
N SER A 67 1.32 12.58 -10.63
CA SER A 67 2.26 11.48 -10.43
C SER A 67 3.30 11.80 -9.35
N ALA A 68 3.88 10.77 -8.76
CA ALA A 68 4.91 10.90 -7.73
C ALA A 68 5.92 9.75 -7.77
N VAL A 69 7.12 10.02 -7.28
CA VAL A 69 8.12 8.99 -6.95
C VAL A 69 8.27 8.95 -5.44
N ILE A 70 8.09 7.78 -4.85
CA ILE A 70 8.17 7.56 -3.40
C ILE A 70 9.18 6.45 -3.08
N ARG A 71 9.73 6.49 -1.88
CA ARG A 71 10.70 5.52 -1.39
C ARG A 71 10.24 4.92 -0.07
N PRO A 72 10.48 3.62 0.19
CA PRO A 72 10.35 3.04 1.51
C PRO A 72 11.10 3.86 2.56
N SER A 73 10.55 3.96 3.75
CA SER A 73 11.30 4.51 4.88
C SER A 73 12.43 3.60 5.32
N PHE A 74 13.58 4.20 5.66
CA PHE A 74 14.71 3.50 6.26
C PHE A 74 14.46 3.00 7.69
N GLN A 75 13.37 3.40 8.36
CA GLN A 75 13.11 3.05 9.78
C GLN A 75 12.23 1.81 9.99
N GLY A 76 12.08 0.94 8.97
CA GLY A 76 11.34 -0.32 9.11
C GLY A 76 9.84 -0.14 9.39
N LYS A 77 9.30 1.04 9.12
CA LYS A 77 7.87 1.31 9.20
C LYS A 77 7.25 1.12 7.82
N ASP A 78 6.00 0.69 7.84
CA ASP A 78 5.14 0.41 6.69
C ASP A 78 4.64 1.68 5.98
N TYR A 79 5.56 2.60 5.66
CA TYR A 79 5.28 3.81 4.92
C TYR A 79 6.33 4.10 3.85
N ALA A 80 5.87 4.73 2.77
CA ALA A 80 6.70 5.25 1.71
C ALA A 80 6.42 6.75 1.51
N ALA A 81 7.46 7.52 1.27
CA ALA A 81 7.36 8.97 1.14
C ALA A 81 8.17 9.50 -0.04
N GLY A 82 7.74 10.62 -0.60
CA GLY A 82 8.42 11.23 -1.73
C GLY A 82 7.78 12.52 -2.22
N LYS A 83 8.00 12.82 -3.50
CA LYS A 83 7.54 14.06 -4.14
C LYS A 83 6.86 13.75 -5.46
N GLY A 84 5.91 14.60 -5.82
CA GLY A 84 5.18 14.50 -7.07
C GLY A 84 4.76 15.85 -7.61
N HIS A 85 4.03 15.81 -8.71
CA HIS A 85 3.48 16.99 -9.37
C HIS A 85 2.11 16.68 -9.99
N TRP A 86 1.28 17.70 -10.02
CA TRP A 86 0.09 17.71 -10.87
C TRP A 86 0.49 18.15 -12.27
N GLU A 87 -0.16 17.57 -13.28
CA GLU A 87 -0.01 18.00 -14.67
C GLU A 87 -0.43 19.49 -14.82
N PRO A 88 0.20 20.25 -15.73
CA PRO A 88 -0.09 21.68 -15.88
C PRO A 88 -1.52 22.00 -16.31
N ASN A 89 -2.16 21.09 -17.04
CA ASN A 89 -3.50 21.22 -17.61
C ASN A 89 -4.63 20.78 -16.66
N VAL A 90 -4.30 20.28 -15.46
CA VAL A 90 -5.32 19.96 -14.44
C VAL A 90 -5.93 21.27 -13.91
N GLY A 91 -7.25 21.41 -14.03
CA GLY A 91 -7.96 22.58 -13.57
C GLY A 91 -7.96 22.77 -12.04
N GLY A 92 -8.31 23.98 -11.60
CA GLY A 92 -8.41 24.32 -10.18
C GLY A 92 -7.07 24.73 -9.56
N SER A 93 -6.99 24.69 -8.22
CA SER A 93 -5.86 25.22 -7.46
C SER A 93 -4.60 24.35 -7.48
N TYR A 94 -4.59 23.21 -8.18
CA TYR A 94 -3.52 22.22 -8.12
C TYR A 94 -2.69 22.10 -9.40
N GLY A 95 -3.19 22.54 -10.56
CA GLY A 95 -2.49 22.41 -11.85
C GLY A 95 -1.04 22.89 -11.81
N GLY A 96 -0.12 22.04 -12.27
CA GLY A 96 1.32 22.32 -12.33
C GLY A 96 2.05 22.39 -10.99
N ARG A 97 1.37 22.14 -9.85
CA ARG A 97 1.99 22.27 -8.52
C ARG A 97 2.69 20.99 -8.09
N ALA A 98 3.87 21.17 -7.50
CA ALA A 98 4.57 20.12 -6.79
C ALA A 98 3.95 19.85 -5.41
N PHE A 99 4.14 18.64 -4.90
CA PHE A 99 3.68 18.23 -3.57
C PHE A 99 4.59 17.19 -2.94
N HIS A 100 4.45 17.02 -1.63
CA HIS A 100 4.98 15.88 -0.90
C HIS A 100 3.90 14.81 -0.73
N LEU A 101 4.29 13.55 -0.84
CA LEU A 101 3.38 12.41 -0.72
C LEU A 101 3.88 11.46 0.36
N ASN A 102 2.96 10.99 1.21
CA ASN A 102 3.16 9.86 2.10
C ASN A 102 2.07 8.84 1.85
N LEU A 103 2.46 7.58 1.68
CA LEU A 103 1.59 6.42 1.60
C LEU A 103 1.92 5.48 2.76
N GLY A 104 0.89 4.90 3.38
CA GLY A 104 1.06 3.91 4.43
C GLY A 104 -0.15 3.00 4.54
N PHE A 105 0.07 1.83 5.14
CA PHE A 105 -0.98 0.84 5.30
C PHE A 105 -1.73 1.01 6.63
N LEU A 106 -3.04 0.76 6.58
CA LEU A 106 -3.87 0.47 7.73
C LEU A 106 -4.78 -0.70 7.34
N ASP A 107 -4.49 -1.88 7.88
CA ASP A 107 -5.09 -3.14 7.47
C ASP A 107 -4.97 -3.36 5.94
N ASP A 108 -6.08 -3.58 5.26
CA ASP A 108 -6.19 -3.77 3.81
C ASP A 108 -6.25 -2.45 3.02
N LYS A 109 -6.08 -1.31 3.69
CA LYS A 109 -6.29 0.03 3.10
C LYS A 109 -4.97 0.74 2.94
N LEU A 110 -4.89 1.48 1.85
CA LEU A 110 -3.79 2.39 1.58
C LEU A 110 -4.23 3.81 1.96
N LEU A 111 -3.56 4.39 2.94
CA LEU A 111 -3.77 5.76 3.39
C LEU A 111 -2.81 6.69 2.66
N MET A 112 -3.33 7.81 2.20
CA MET A 112 -2.57 8.86 1.52
C MET A 112 -2.63 10.16 2.31
N LEU A 113 -1.47 10.78 2.48
CA LEU A 113 -1.34 12.19 2.87
C LEU A 113 -0.49 12.92 1.83
N MET A 114 -1.12 13.81 1.09
CA MET A 114 -0.47 14.73 0.15
C MET A 114 -0.41 16.13 0.77
N MET A 115 0.73 16.79 0.66
CA MET A 115 0.93 18.17 1.13
C MET A 115 1.34 19.06 -0.03
N VAL A 116 0.49 20.04 -0.35
CA VAL A 116 0.67 20.98 -1.47
C VAL A 116 1.02 22.38 -0.93
N PRO A 117 2.24 22.90 -1.16
CA PRO A 117 2.68 24.22 -0.68
C PRO A 117 1.96 25.37 -1.39
N GLY A 118 1.11 26.10 -0.67
CA GLY A 118 0.33 27.27 -1.08
C GLY A 118 1.19 28.48 -1.47
N PRO A 119 0.61 29.47 -2.18
CA PRO A 119 1.33 30.67 -2.64
C PRO A 119 1.91 31.51 -1.49
N ASN A 120 1.29 31.45 -0.30
CA ASN A 120 1.71 32.21 0.89
C ASN A 120 2.46 31.34 1.92
N GLY A 121 3.00 30.20 1.49
CA GLY A 121 3.68 29.25 2.39
C GLY A 121 2.73 28.39 3.25
N GLN A 122 1.42 28.60 3.19
CA GLN A 122 0.43 27.72 3.82
C GLN A 122 0.48 26.33 3.19
N LEU A 123 0.47 25.27 3.99
CA LEU A 123 0.37 23.90 3.48
C LEU A 123 -1.09 23.45 3.40
N HIS A 124 -1.52 23.00 2.23
CA HIS A 124 -2.81 22.34 2.06
C HIS A 124 -2.60 20.83 2.08
N SER A 125 -3.37 20.12 2.90
CA SER A 125 -3.32 18.66 2.96
C SER A 125 -4.49 18.03 2.22
N VAL A 126 -4.22 17.04 1.37
CA VAL A 126 -5.23 16.13 0.83
C VAL A 126 -5.04 14.76 1.48
N LYS A 127 -6.10 14.25 2.11
CA LYS A 127 -6.15 12.92 2.72
C LYS A 127 -7.04 12.03 1.86
N ALA A 128 -6.59 10.82 1.55
CA ALA A 128 -7.41 9.85 0.85
C ALA A 128 -7.18 8.44 1.36
N VAL A 129 -8.19 7.59 1.16
CA VAL A 129 -8.17 6.16 1.49
C VAL A 129 -8.44 5.39 0.22
N PHE A 130 -7.62 4.38 -0.04
CA PHE A 130 -7.76 3.50 -1.20
C PHE A 130 -7.85 2.03 -0.78
N LYS A 131 -8.44 1.22 -1.65
CA LYS A 131 -8.49 -0.25 -1.54
C LYS A 131 -8.14 -0.89 -2.87
N LYS A 132 -7.58 -2.10 -2.84
CA LYS A 132 -7.55 -2.95 -4.03
C LYS A 132 -8.98 -3.41 -4.32
N GLU A 133 -9.27 -3.64 -5.61
CA GLU A 133 -10.47 -4.39 -5.96
C GLU A 133 -10.30 -5.82 -5.43
N SER A 134 -11.26 -6.30 -4.64
CA SER A 134 -11.24 -7.69 -4.17
C SER A 134 -11.22 -8.61 -5.39
N ALA A 135 -10.41 -9.66 -5.37
CA ALA A 135 -10.47 -10.66 -6.42
C ALA A 135 -11.90 -11.22 -6.48
N PRO A 136 -12.50 -11.39 -7.68
CA PRO A 136 -13.81 -12.00 -7.80
C PRO A 136 -13.74 -13.44 -7.24
N GLY A 137 -14.24 -13.64 -6.02
CA GLY A 137 -14.19 -14.92 -5.32
C GLY A 137 -14.02 -14.85 -3.79
N GLU A 138 -13.64 -13.70 -3.21
CA GLU A 138 -13.61 -13.51 -1.76
C GLU A 138 -15.00 -13.10 -1.22
N THR A 139 -15.96 -14.01 -1.32
CA THR A 139 -17.16 -14.00 -0.49
C THR A 139 -16.92 -14.94 0.68
N PHE A 140 -16.99 -14.40 1.91
CA PHE A 140 -16.99 -15.18 3.16
C PHE A 140 -18.11 -16.22 3.19
#